data_AF-A0AAV1BX15-F1
#
_entry.id   AF-A0AAV1BX15-F1
#
_cell.length_a   1.000
_cell.length_b   1.000
_cell.length_c   1.000
_cell.angle_alpha   90.00
_cell.angle_beta   90.00
_cell.angle_gamma   90.00
#
_symmetry.space_group_name_H-M   'P 1'
#
loop_
_entity.id
_entity.type
_entity.pdbx_description
1 polymer ?
#
loop_
_entity_poly.entity_id
_entity_poly.type
_entity_poly.pdbx_seq_one_letter_code
_entity_poly.pdbx_strand_id
1 'polypeptide(L)'
;MSSSNSSTCVNEINVAVKLFNDRLKLLVDELNTELTGAKFIYIDSYTAQPGDPTTIGLQIFNRPCCKVSDIAQCIPGEAPCSFIFRPLYLFWDAFHPSQTLNFNVGVISYAKIVASYLFNSTHSIL
;
A
#
# COMPACT_ATOMS: atom_id res chain seq x y z
N MET A 1 5.49 -15.25 16.75
CA MET A 1 4.32 -14.50 17.24
C MET A 1 3.09 -15.39 17.12
N SER A 2 2.68 -16.03 18.22
CA SER A 2 1.39 -16.74 18.28
C SER A 2 0.47 -15.89 19.15
N SER A 3 -0.65 -15.44 18.59
CA SER A 3 -1.76 -14.91 19.38
C SER A 3 -3.04 -15.54 18.87
N SER A 4 -3.66 -16.29 19.77
CA SER A 4 -4.88 -17.07 19.58
C SER A 4 -6.09 -16.27 20.06
N ASN A 5 -6.37 -15.12 19.44
CA ASN A 5 -7.67 -14.45 19.51
C ASN A 5 -7.81 -13.41 18.37
N SER A 6 -8.97 -13.43 17.74
CA SER A 6 -9.30 -12.87 16.44
C SER A 6 -9.45 -11.34 16.40
N SER A 7 -8.34 -10.61 16.54
CA SER A 7 -8.22 -9.26 15.97
C SER A 7 -6.82 -9.06 15.41
N THR A 8 -6.69 -9.28 14.11
CA THR A 8 -5.43 -9.33 13.33
C THR A 8 -4.72 -7.98 13.15
N CYS A 9 -5.28 -6.88 13.66
CA CYS A 9 -4.74 -5.53 13.50
C CYS A 9 -4.31 -4.95 14.86
N VAL A 10 -3.11 -4.36 14.91
CA VAL A 10 -2.62 -3.65 16.10
C VAL A 10 -3.18 -2.23 16.06
N ASN A 11 -4.12 -1.92 16.96
CA ASN A 11 -4.86 -0.66 16.94
C ASN A 11 -3.95 0.56 17.13
N GLU A 12 -2.91 0.42 17.94
CA GLU A 12 -1.92 1.48 18.20
C GLU A 12 -1.21 1.89 16.91
N ILE A 13 -0.88 0.92 16.05
CA ILE A 13 -0.27 1.17 14.73
C ILE A 13 -1.28 1.90 13.84
N ASN A 14 -2.54 1.46 13.80
CA ASN A 14 -3.58 2.10 12.99
C ASN A 14 -3.79 3.57 13.39
N VAL A 15 -3.80 3.88 14.69
CA VAL A 15 -3.93 5.25 15.20
C VAL A 15 -2.74 6.11 14.79
N ALA A 16 -1.52 5.59 14.92
CA ALA A 16 -0.31 6.31 14.54
C ALA A 16 -0.26 6.60 13.03
N VAL A 17 -0.61 5.61 12.20
CA VAL A 17 -0.65 5.76 10.74
C VAL A 17 -1.73 6.76 10.32
N LYS A 18 -2.92 6.73 10.94
CA LYS A 18 -3.96 7.73 10.66
C LYS A 18 -3.46 9.14 10.94
N LEU A 19 -2.84 9.37 12.11
CA LEU A 19 -2.30 10.68 12.46
C LEU A 19 -1.23 11.16 11.47
N PHE A 20 -0.34 10.25 11.04
CA PHE A 20 0.69 10.56 10.05
C PHE A 20 0.06 10.98 8.71
N ASN A 21 -0.90 10.20 8.19
CA ASN A 21 -1.55 10.47 6.91
C ASN A 21 -2.33 11.79 6.93
N ASP A 22 -3.05 12.07 8.02
CA ASP A 22 -3.79 13.32 8.20
C ASP A 22 -2.85 14.54 8.13
N ARG A 23 -1.66 14.45 8.76
CA ARG A 23 -0.66 15.53 8.75
C ARG A 23 0.13 15.61 7.45
N LEU A 24 0.40 14.49 6.79
CA LEU A 24 1.12 14.46 5.52
C LEU A 24 0.36 15.25 4.43
N LYS A 25 -0.96 15.12 4.40
CA LYS A 25 -1.79 15.90 3.48
C LYS A 25 -1.65 17.41 3.70
N LEU A 26 -1.74 17.85 4.96
CA LEU A 26 -1.57 19.27 5.32
C LEU A 26 -0.19 19.79 4.91
N LEU A 27 0.87 18.99 5.12
CA LEU A 27 2.22 19.35 4.71
C LEU A 27 2.34 19.50 3.19
N VAL A 28 1.69 18.64 2.41
CA VAL A 28 1.68 18.78 0.93
C VAL A 28 0.97 20.07 0.50
N ASP A 29 -0.13 20.44 1.14
CA ASP A 29 -0.84 21.70 0.85
C ASP A 29 0.01 22.93 1.24
N GLU A 30 0.72 22.87 2.37
CA GLU A 30 1.67 23.91 2.82
C GLU A 30 2.84 24.07 1.84
N LEU A 31 3.49 22.96 1.45
CA LEU A 31 4.60 22.97 0.50
C LEU A 31 4.20 23.54 -0.87
N ASN A 32 3.00 23.24 -1.36
CA ASN A 32 2.47 23.82 -2.60
C ASN A 32 2.18 25.32 -2.48
N THR A 33 1.93 25.83 -1.27
CA THR A 33 1.71 27.26 -1.01
C THR A 33 3.03 28.01 -0.92
N GLU A 34 4.03 27.44 -0.24
CA GLU A 34 5.33 28.09 -0.01
C GLU A 34 6.28 28.00 -1.21
N LEU A 35 6.26 26.87 -1.94
CA LEU A 35 7.21 26.58 -3.02
C LEU A 35 6.53 26.64 -4.38
N THR A 36 6.22 27.86 -4.83
CA THR A 36 5.49 28.11 -6.09
C THR A 36 6.18 27.61 -7.37
N GLY A 37 7.47 27.29 -7.30
CA GLY A 37 8.25 26.68 -8.40
C GLY A 37 8.22 25.15 -8.44
N ALA A 38 7.59 24.50 -7.45
CA ALA A 38 7.49 23.06 -7.34
C ALA A 38 6.01 22.61 -7.27
N LYS A 39 5.77 21.33 -7.57
CA LYS A 39 4.45 20.71 -7.42
C LYS A 39 4.58 19.46 -6.59
N PHE A 40 3.91 19.46 -5.45
CA PHE A 40 3.83 18.31 -4.55
C PHE A 40 2.48 17.62 -4.74
N ILE A 41 2.53 16.30 -4.88
CA ILE A 41 1.36 15.48 -5.12
C ILE A 41 1.20 14.53 -3.93
N TYR A 42 0.03 14.56 -3.31
CA TYR A 42 -0.38 13.53 -2.36
C TYR A 42 -1.11 12.42 -3.10
N ILE A 43 -0.85 11.16 -2.78
CA ILE A 43 -1.63 10.03 -3.29
C ILE A 43 -2.06 9.20 -2.09
N ASP A 44 -3.37 9.07 -1.92
CA ASP A 44 -3.91 8.17 -0.91
C ASP A 44 -3.76 6.71 -1.36
N SER A 45 -2.73 6.05 -0.84
CA SER A 45 -2.46 4.65 -1.13
C SER A 45 -3.53 3.70 -0.57
N TYR A 46 -4.31 4.10 0.43
CA TYR A 46 -5.41 3.27 0.95
C TYR A 46 -6.56 3.19 -0.03
N THR A 47 -6.93 4.32 -0.62
CA THR A 47 -7.99 4.35 -1.64
C THR A 47 -7.48 3.95 -3.02
N ALA A 48 -6.17 3.84 -3.22
CA ALA A 48 -5.57 3.24 -4.41
C ALA A 48 -5.47 1.71 -4.35
N GLN A 49 -5.72 1.10 -3.19
CA GLN A 49 -5.87 -0.36 -3.09
C GLN A 49 -7.26 -0.78 -3.58
N PRO A 50 -7.38 -1.94 -4.25
CA PRO A 50 -8.68 -2.49 -4.58
C PRO A 50 -9.45 -2.79 -3.29
N GLY A 51 -10.71 -2.35 -3.22
CA GLY A 51 -11.55 -2.59 -2.03
C GLY A 51 -11.71 -4.08 -1.73
N ASP A 52 -11.88 -4.90 -2.76
CA ASP A 52 -11.80 -6.36 -2.69
C ASP A 52 -10.58 -6.85 -3.49
N PRO A 53 -9.51 -7.34 -2.82
CA PRO A 53 -8.32 -7.87 -3.48
C PRO A 53 -8.58 -9.01 -4.47
N THR A 54 -9.70 -9.73 -4.34
CA THR A 54 -10.05 -10.81 -5.28
C THR A 54 -10.36 -10.31 -6.68
N THR A 55 -10.76 -9.03 -6.81
CA THR A 55 -11.01 -8.38 -8.11
C THR A 55 -9.76 -8.27 -8.97
N ILE A 56 -8.58 -8.31 -8.37
CA ILE A 56 -7.28 -8.33 -9.05
C ILE A 56 -6.61 -9.72 -9.00
N GLY A 57 -7.39 -10.77 -8.69
CA GLY A 57 -6.93 -12.16 -8.71
C GLY A 57 -6.18 -12.63 -7.46
N LEU A 58 -6.08 -11.80 -6.42
CA LEU A 58 -5.48 -12.20 -5.15
C LEU A 58 -6.43 -13.12 -4.37
N GLN A 59 -5.90 -14.17 -3.75
CA GLN A 59 -6.70 -15.17 -3.03
C GLN A 59 -6.11 -15.52 -1.66
N ILE A 60 -4.83 -15.23 -1.42
CA ILE A 60 -4.13 -15.62 -0.20
C ILE A 60 -3.67 -14.36 0.52
N PHE A 61 -4.32 -14.05 1.64
CA PHE A 61 -4.17 -12.79 2.38
C PHE A 61 -3.50 -12.93 3.75
N ASN A 62 -3.51 -14.15 4.30
CA ASN A 62 -3.16 -14.40 5.71
C ASN A 62 -1.80 -15.10 5.89
N ARG A 63 -1.02 -15.25 4.82
CA ARG A 63 0.31 -15.85 4.88
C ARG A 63 1.23 -15.31 3.76
N PRO A 64 2.54 -15.22 4.02
CA PRO A 64 3.53 -14.80 3.03
C PRO A 64 3.72 -15.85 1.93
N CYS A 65 4.23 -15.41 0.77
CA CYS A 65 4.71 -16.32 -0.27
C CYS A 65 6.05 -16.97 0.12
N CYS A 66 6.91 -16.32 0.91
CA CYS A 66 8.20 -16.86 1.33
C CYS A 66 8.22 -17.33 2.79
N LYS A 67 9.24 -18.13 3.14
CA LYS A 67 9.58 -18.39 4.55
C LYS A 67 10.19 -17.13 5.16
N VAL A 68 9.63 -16.69 6.28
CA VAL A 68 10.04 -15.45 6.96
C VAL A 68 10.99 -15.74 8.13
N SER A 69 11.88 -14.78 8.37
CA SER A 69 12.80 -14.74 9.52
C SER A 69 12.15 -14.09 10.74
N ASP A 70 12.90 -13.97 11.85
CA ASP A 70 12.42 -13.32 13.08
C ASP A 70 12.17 -11.81 12.91
N ILE A 71 12.72 -11.19 11.86
CA ILE A 71 12.43 -9.81 11.46
C ILE A 71 11.27 -9.70 10.46
N ALA A 72 10.53 -10.79 10.27
CA ALA A 72 9.32 -10.88 9.45
C ALA A 72 9.52 -10.66 7.93
N GLN A 73 10.78 -10.58 7.47
CA GLN A 73 11.16 -10.55 6.06
C GLN A 73 11.58 -11.93 5.56
N CYS A 74 11.56 -12.15 4.24
CA CYS A 74 12.02 -13.40 3.63
C CYS A 74 13.45 -13.77 4.05
N ILE A 75 13.69 -15.06 4.33
CA ILE A 75 15.03 -15.57 4.57
C ILE A 75 15.83 -15.55 3.25
N PRO A 76 17.00 -14.89 3.20
CA PRO A 76 17.82 -14.86 1.99
C PRO A 76 18.22 -16.28 1.53
N GLY A 77 18.08 -16.55 0.23
CA GLY A 77 18.47 -17.83 -0.37
C GLY A 77 17.43 -18.96 -0.25
N GLU A 78 16.39 -18.80 0.55
CA GLU A 78 15.29 -19.77 0.64
C GLU A 78 14.35 -19.67 -0.58
N ALA A 79 13.85 -20.82 -1.03
CA ALA A 79 12.90 -20.85 -2.13
C ALA A 79 11.55 -20.25 -1.70
N PRO A 80 11.00 -19.26 -2.43
CA PRO A 80 9.67 -18.75 -2.16
C PRO A 80 8.59 -19.72 -2.70
N CYS A 81 7.31 -19.36 -2.53
CA CYS A 81 6.20 -20.10 -3.11
C CYS A 81 6.36 -20.28 -4.63
N SER A 82 5.76 -21.36 -5.14
CA SER A 82 5.83 -21.73 -6.56
C SER A 82 5.43 -20.56 -7.45
N PHE A 83 6.18 -20.37 -8.53
CA PHE A 83 5.97 -19.29 -9.51
C PHE A 83 4.51 -19.19 -9.96
N ILE A 84 3.83 -20.32 -10.16
CA ILE A 84 2.44 -20.37 -10.62
C ILE A 84 1.45 -19.75 -9.61
N PHE A 85 1.79 -19.75 -8.31
CA PHE A 85 0.93 -19.22 -7.25
C PHE A 85 1.29 -17.80 -6.82
N ARG A 86 2.47 -17.28 -7.16
CA ARG A 86 2.89 -15.93 -6.78
C ARG A 86 1.85 -14.84 -7.10
N PRO A 87 1.13 -14.90 -8.25
CA PRO A 87 0.11 -13.91 -8.55
C PRO A 87 -1.08 -13.89 -7.59
N LEU A 88 -1.28 -14.96 -6.80
CA LEU A 88 -2.43 -15.13 -5.89
C LEU A 88 -2.15 -14.61 -4.47
N TYR A 89 -0.89 -14.38 -4.10
CA TYR A 89 -0.51 -13.93 -2.75
C TYR A 89 -0.57 -12.41 -2.65
N LEU A 90 -1.21 -11.89 -1.61
CA LEU A 90 -1.22 -10.45 -1.34
C LEU A 90 0.12 -9.97 -0.79
N PHE A 91 0.74 -10.77 0.08
CA PHE A 91 2.02 -10.43 0.70
C PHE A 91 3.16 -11.31 0.19
N TRP A 92 4.31 -10.68 -0.07
CA TRP A 92 5.55 -11.36 -0.41
C TRP A 92 6.19 -12.00 0.83
N ASP A 93 6.42 -11.19 1.86
CA ASP A 93 6.81 -11.59 3.22
C ASP A 93 5.69 -11.26 4.22
N ALA A 94 5.97 -11.05 5.51
CA ALA A 94 4.92 -10.87 6.50
C ALA A 94 4.19 -9.51 6.42
N PHE A 95 4.70 -8.54 5.65
CA PHE A 95 4.08 -7.21 5.56
C PHE A 95 4.27 -6.48 4.22
N HIS A 96 5.28 -6.83 3.42
CA HIS A 96 5.46 -6.22 2.11
C HIS A 96 4.48 -6.80 1.07
N PRO A 97 3.78 -5.94 0.29
CA PRO A 97 2.92 -6.38 -0.80
C PRO A 97 3.65 -7.20 -1.86
N SER A 98 2.92 -8.11 -2.51
CA SER A 98 3.41 -8.82 -3.69
C SER A 98 3.48 -7.90 -4.91
N GLN A 99 4.14 -8.40 -5.97
CA GLN A 99 4.18 -7.70 -7.25
C GLN A 99 2.77 -7.42 -7.80
N THR A 100 1.83 -8.35 -7.66
CA THR A 100 0.45 -8.17 -8.14
C THR A 100 -0.21 -6.97 -7.50
N LEU A 101 -0.11 -6.83 -6.17
CA LEU A 101 -0.70 -5.69 -5.47
C LEU A 101 0.01 -4.38 -5.81
N ASN A 102 1.35 -4.37 -5.80
CA ASN A 102 2.14 -3.17 -6.15
C ASN A 102 1.84 -2.66 -7.57
N PHE A 103 1.75 -3.56 -8.55
CA PHE A 103 1.43 -3.19 -9.92
C PHE A 103 0.06 -2.52 -10.03
N ASN A 104 -0.97 -3.13 -9.42
CA ASN A 104 -2.33 -2.59 -9.46
C ASN A 104 -2.46 -1.25 -8.73
N VAL A 105 -1.86 -1.10 -7.55
CA VAL A 105 -1.81 0.18 -6.82
C VAL A 105 -1.12 1.25 -7.68
N GLY A 106 -0.03 0.91 -8.37
CA GLY A 106 0.65 1.81 -9.29
C GLY A 106 -0.24 2.26 -10.45
N VAL A 107 -0.97 1.34 -11.08
CA VAL A 107 -1.92 1.65 -12.17
C VAL A 107 -3.03 2.59 -11.69
N ILE A 108 -3.64 2.27 -10.54
CA ILE A 108 -4.73 3.08 -9.96
C ILE A 108 -4.21 4.47 -9.58
N SER A 109 -3.05 4.54 -8.93
CA SER A 109 -2.41 5.80 -8.55
C SER A 109 -2.11 6.67 -9.76
N TYR A 110 -1.53 6.10 -10.81
CA TYR A 110 -1.25 6.81 -12.06
C TYR A 110 -2.52 7.33 -12.72
N ALA A 111 -3.58 6.51 -12.77
CA ALA A 111 -4.87 6.92 -13.33
C ALA A 111 -5.48 8.10 -12.55
N LYS A 112 -5.41 8.08 -11.20
CA LYS A 112 -5.85 9.20 -10.36
C LYS A 112 -5.06 10.48 -10.64
N ILE A 113 -3.74 10.38 -10.79
CA ILE A 113 -2.89 11.50 -11.16
C ILE A 113 -3.34 12.10 -12.49
N VAL A 114 -3.47 11.28 -13.53
CA VAL A 114 -3.90 11.74 -14.86
C VAL A 114 -5.29 12.41 -14.79
N ALA A 115 -6.24 11.81 -14.07
CA ALA A 115 -7.56 12.39 -13.88
C ALA A 115 -7.50 13.76 -13.15
N SER A 116 -6.65 13.88 -12.12
CA SER A 116 -6.49 15.15 -11.40
C SER A 116 -5.99 16.27 -12.31
N TYR A 117 -5.05 15.98 -13.21
CA TYR A 117 -4.54 16.96 -14.18
C TYR A 117 -5.53 17.35 -15.27
N LEU A 118 -6.41 16.42 -15.67
CA LEU A 118 -7.38 16.64 -16.74
C LEU A 118 -8.67 17.30 -16.26
N PHE A 119 -9.09 17.05 -15.00
CA PHE A 119 -10.44 17.37 -14.54
C PHE A 119 -10.52 18.25 -13.28
N ASN A 120 -9.42 18.51 -12.56
CA ASN A 120 -9.42 19.39 -11.39
C ASN A 120 -8.36 20.50 -11.50
N SER A 121 -8.78 21.74 -11.23
CA SER A 121 -7.89 22.93 -11.19
C SER A 121 -7.21 23.11 -9.84
N THR A 122 -7.61 22.34 -8.82
CA THR A 122 -7.08 22.35 -7.45
C THR A 122 -6.21 21.11 -7.24
N HIS A 123 -4.91 21.34 -7.02
CA HIS A 123 -3.84 20.33 -7.05
C HIS A 123 -3.75 19.45 -5.80
N SER A 124 -4.86 19.12 -5.14
CA SER A 124 -4.89 18.14 -4.06
C SER A 124 -5.66 16.91 -4.54
N ILE A 125 -4.94 15.81 -4.82
CA ILE A 125 -5.57 14.55 -5.22
C ILE A 125 -6.26 13.95 -4.00
N LEU A 126 -7.58 13.78 -4.08
CA LEU A 126 -8.41 13.00 -3.16
C LEU A 126 -8.55 11.56 -3.69
#